data_AF-A0A0A9WTT0-F1
#
_entry.id   AF-A0A0A9WTT0-F1
#
_cell.length_a   1.000
_cell.length_b   1.000
_cell.length_c   1.000
_cell.angle_alpha   90.00
_cell.angle_beta   90.00
_cell.angle_gamma   90.00
#
_symmetry.space_group_name_H-M   'P 1'
#
loop_
_entity.id
_entity.type
_entity.pdbx_description
1 polymer ?
#
loop_
_entity_poly.entity_id
_entity_poly.type
_entity_poly.pdbx_seq_one_letter_code
_entity_poly.pdbx_strand_id
1 'polypeptide(L)'
;MLHLTCLAHGLHRVAEHRRELMPEMNKLVSSAKEIFVKAQPSQVLVFKEAYPKCALPPEPIITSWGTWIEACLYYAERHSKLEEVTAFFSRGSERIRSIPHKIRR
;
A
#
# COMPACT_ATOMS: atom_id res chain seq x y z
N MET A 1 -6.08 3.23 38.04
CA MET A 1 -5.41 3.02 36.73
C MET A 1 -6.44 2.99 35.58
N LEU A 2 -7.47 3.84 35.63
CA LEU A 2 -8.61 3.82 34.69
C LEU A 2 -8.41 4.79 33.51
N HIS A 3 -7.63 5.86 33.69
CA HIS A 3 -7.60 6.98 32.74
C HIS A 3 -6.81 6.72 31.46
N LEU A 4 -5.81 5.83 31.48
CA LEU A 4 -4.96 5.55 30.30
C LEU A 4 -5.65 4.60 29.30
N THR A 5 -6.35 3.57 29.79
CA THR A 5 -7.08 2.62 28.94
C THR A 5 -8.29 3.26 28.27
N CYS A 6 -8.99 4.17 28.97
CA CYS A 6 -10.08 4.97 28.40
C CYS A 6 -9.62 5.89 27.27
N LEU A 7 -8.46 6.53 27.41
CA LEU A 7 -7.91 7.41 26.38
C LEU A 7 -7.47 6.63 25.13
N ALA A 8 -6.73 5.52 25.32
CA ALA A 8 -6.34 4.64 24.23
C ALA A 8 -7.56 4.07 23.49
N HIS A 9 -8.60 3.67 24.21
CA HIS A 9 -9.86 3.20 23.63
C HIS A 9 -10.59 4.31 22.86
N GLY A 10 -10.64 5.53 23.40
CA GLY A 10 -11.21 6.69 22.73
C GLY A 10 -10.47 7.01 21.42
N LEU A 11 -9.14 7.01 21.43
CA LEU A 11 -8.31 7.22 20.25
C LEU A 11 -8.55 6.14 19.18
N HIS A 12 -8.60 4.89 19.59
CA HIS A 12 -8.91 3.77 18.70
C HIS A 12 -10.27 3.94 18.02
N ARG A 13 -11.31 4.33 18.77
CA ARG A 13 -12.65 4.58 18.21
C ARG A 13 -12.68 5.73 17.22
N VAL A 14 -11.99 6.83 17.51
CA VAL A 14 -11.89 7.97 16.58
C VAL A 14 -11.18 7.56 15.28
N ALA A 15 -10.11 6.79 15.39
CA ALA A 15 -9.36 6.30 14.23
C ALA A 15 -10.19 5.33 13.38
N GLU A 16 -10.89 4.37 14.01
CA GLU A 16 -11.79 3.45 13.31
C GLU A 16 -12.94 4.19 12.62
N HIS A 17 -13.54 5.17 13.30
CA HIS A 17 -14.60 5.98 12.70
C HIS A 17 -14.09 6.77 11.48
N ARG A 18 -12.86 7.32 11.53
CA ARG A 18 -12.23 7.95 10.37
C ARG A 18 -11.98 6.95 9.24
N ARG A 19 -11.54 5.73 9.55
CA ARG A 19 -11.33 4.65 8.58
C ARG A 19 -12.62 4.26 7.86
N GLU A 20 -13.74 4.19 8.57
CA GLU A 20 -15.07 3.94 8.01
C GLU A 20 -15.50 5.03 7.01
N LEU A 21 -15.17 6.29 7.32
CA LEU A 21 -15.48 7.45 6.46
C LEU A 21 -14.60 7.53 5.20
N MET A 22 -13.57 6.68 5.06
CA MET A 22 -12.61 6.71 3.94
C MET A 22 -12.57 5.37 3.17
N PRO A 23 -13.69 4.95 2.55
CA PRO A 23 -13.77 3.66 1.85
C PRO A 23 -12.80 3.56 0.67
N GLU A 24 -12.49 4.67 0.01
CA GLU A 24 -11.53 4.71 -1.10
C GLU A 24 -10.11 4.37 -0.65
N MET A 25 -9.69 4.88 0.51
CA MET A 25 -8.38 4.53 1.10
C MET A 25 -8.35 3.07 1.52
N ASN A 26 -9.45 2.54 2.06
CA ASN A 26 -9.54 1.11 2.36
C ASN A 26 -9.39 0.25 1.09
N LYS A 27 -10.00 0.69 -0.02
CA LYS A 27 -9.86 0.03 -1.32
C LYS A 27 -8.42 0.10 -1.82
N LEU A 28 -7.78 1.26 -1.77
CA LEU A 28 -6.37 1.43 -2.16
C LEU A 28 -5.45 0.50 -1.38
N VAL A 29 -5.55 0.51 -0.05
CA VAL A 29 -4.75 -0.34 0.84
C VAL A 29 -5.00 -1.82 0.58
N SER A 30 -6.26 -2.22 0.38
CA SER A 30 -6.61 -3.60 0.07
C SER A 30 -6.08 -4.01 -1.30
N SER A 31 -6.23 -3.19 -2.33
CA SER A 31 -5.72 -3.47 -3.69
C SER A 31 -4.18 -3.56 -3.70
N ALA A 32 -3.50 -2.68 -2.96
CA ALA A 32 -2.06 -2.76 -2.81
C ALA A 32 -1.63 -4.05 -2.08
N LYS A 33 -2.38 -4.49 -1.07
CA LYS A 33 -2.17 -5.80 -0.44
C LYS A 33 -2.31 -6.95 -1.45
N GLU A 34 -3.30 -6.90 -2.34
CA GLU A 34 -3.43 -7.92 -3.40
C GLU A 34 -2.19 -7.95 -4.29
N ILE A 35 -1.65 -6.80 -4.69
CA ILE A 35 -0.50 -6.68 -5.61
C ILE A 35 0.83 -7.09 -4.94
N PHE A 36 1.08 -6.63 -3.72
CA PHE A 36 2.39 -6.81 -3.08
C PHE A 36 2.49 -8.02 -2.16
N VAL A 37 1.36 -8.48 -1.62
CA VAL A 37 1.33 -9.57 -0.63
C VAL A 37 0.72 -10.84 -1.22
N LYS A 38 -0.37 -10.73 -2.00
CA LYS A 38 -1.06 -11.91 -2.54
C LYS A 38 -0.65 -12.28 -3.97
N ALA A 39 -0.26 -11.33 -4.80
CA ALA A 39 0.08 -11.59 -6.20
C ALA A 39 1.50 -12.16 -6.35
N GLN A 40 1.82 -12.51 -7.60
CA GLN A 40 3.02 -13.26 -7.96
C GLN A 40 4.31 -12.51 -7.55
N PRO A 41 5.36 -13.19 -7.04
CA PRO A 41 6.62 -12.58 -6.58
C PRO A 41 7.31 -11.67 -7.60
N SER A 42 7.00 -11.85 -8.89
CA SER A 42 7.46 -11.00 -9.99
C SER A 42 7.04 -9.53 -9.82
N GLN A 43 5.89 -9.24 -9.21
CA GLN A 43 5.42 -7.86 -8.99
C GLN A 43 6.28 -7.11 -7.99
N VAL A 44 6.64 -7.79 -6.90
CA VAL A 44 7.54 -7.26 -5.88
C VAL A 44 8.95 -7.08 -6.44
N LEU A 45 9.43 -8.01 -7.28
CA LEU A 45 10.73 -7.92 -7.95
C LEU A 45 10.80 -6.72 -8.90
N VAL A 46 9.82 -6.54 -9.78
CA VAL A 46 9.77 -5.39 -10.70
C VAL A 46 9.72 -4.07 -9.95
N PHE A 47 8.96 -4.00 -8.84
CA PHE A 47 8.96 -2.80 -8.02
C PHE A 47 10.34 -2.50 -7.41
N LYS A 48 11.03 -3.53 -6.89
CA LYS A 48 12.40 -3.38 -6.36
C LYS A 48 13.41 -2.99 -7.45
N GLU A 49 13.28 -3.53 -8.66
CA GLU A 49 14.17 -3.21 -9.78
C GLU A 49 13.93 -1.79 -10.32
N ALA A 50 12.67 -1.37 -10.47
CA ALA A 50 12.32 -0.02 -10.91
C ALA A 50 12.65 1.03 -9.84
N TYR A 51 12.48 0.68 -8.56
CA TYR A 51 12.62 1.59 -7.43
C TYR A 51 13.51 1.01 -6.32
N PRO A 52 14.81 0.77 -6.57
CA PRO A 52 15.69 0.07 -5.63
C PRO A 52 15.98 0.84 -4.33
N LYS A 53 15.78 2.17 -4.35
CA LYS A 53 15.90 3.03 -3.16
C LYS A 53 14.59 3.17 -2.38
N CYS A 54 13.49 2.60 -2.88
CA CYS A 54 12.20 2.65 -2.19
C CYS A 54 12.05 1.41 -1.31
N ALA A 55 11.68 1.62 -0.05
CA ALA A 55 11.23 0.53 0.79
C ALA A 55 10.02 -0.16 0.15
N LEU A 56 9.80 -1.44 0.45
CA LEU A 56 8.54 -2.07 0.11
C LEU A 56 7.41 -1.45 0.93
N PRO A 57 6.18 -1.44 0.40
CA PRO A 57 5.03 -1.07 1.22
C PRO A 57 4.98 -1.93 2.49
N PRO A 58 4.63 -1.33 3.64
CA PRO A 58 4.40 -2.10 4.86
C PRO A 58 3.31 -3.12 4.59
N GLU A 59 3.41 -4.32 5.17
CA GLU A 59 2.33 -5.30 5.07
C GLU A 59 1.05 -4.70 5.65
N PRO A 60 -0.01 -4.50 4.85
CA PRO A 60 -1.17 -3.79 5.35
C PRO A 60 -1.96 -4.69 6.31
N ILE A 61 -1.84 -4.39 7.60
CA ILE A 61 -2.70 -4.93 8.65
C ILE A 61 -3.90 -3.99 8.77
N ILE A 62 -4.94 -4.27 7.98
CA ILE A 62 -6.17 -3.46 7.92
C ILE A 62 -6.88 -3.36 9.27
N THR A 63 -6.69 -4.36 10.16
CA THR A 63 -7.29 -4.43 11.50
C THR A 63 -6.53 -3.63 12.57
N SER A 64 -5.37 -3.05 12.24
CA SER A 64 -4.58 -2.21 13.14
C SER A 64 -4.59 -0.77 12.63
N TRP A 65 -5.27 0.13 13.34
CA TRP A 65 -5.42 1.53 12.92
C TRP A 65 -4.06 2.24 12.72
N GLY A 66 -3.06 1.96 13.57
CA GLY A 66 -1.72 2.53 13.42
C GLY A 66 -1.05 2.09 12.12
N THR A 67 -1.03 0.78 11.87
CA THR A 67 -0.48 0.20 10.64
C THR A 67 -1.27 0.61 9.40
N TRP A 68 -2.60 0.79 9.52
CA TRP A 68 -3.43 1.30 8.46
C TRP A 68 -3.10 2.75 8.09
N ILE A 69 -2.89 3.63 9.08
CA ILE A 69 -2.46 5.02 8.84
C ILE A 69 -1.08 5.05 8.18
N GLU A 70 -0.12 4.26 8.67
CA GLU A 70 1.22 4.16 8.08
C GLU A 70 1.17 3.68 6.63
N ALA A 71 0.35 2.67 6.33
CA ALA A 71 0.14 2.19 4.97
C ALA A 71 -0.49 3.28 4.09
N CYS A 72 -1.52 3.98 4.59
CA CYS A 72 -2.16 5.08 3.87
C CYS A 72 -1.16 6.19 3.52
N LEU A 73 -0.33 6.61 4.48
CA LEU A 73 0.71 7.63 4.26
C LEU A 73 1.74 7.16 3.25
N TYR A 74 2.21 5.92 3.39
CA TYR A 74 3.18 5.33 2.46
C TYR A 74 2.64 5.34 1.02
N TYR A 75 1.39 4.91 0.82
CA TYR A 75 0.75 4.84 -0.49
C TYR A 75 0.43 6.22 -1.06
N ALA A 76 0.01 7.18 -0.22
CA ALA A 76 -0.24 8.54 -0.65
C ALA A 76 1.05 9.21 -1.16
N GLU A 77 2.16 9.08 -0.43
CA GLU A 77 3.46 9.64 -0.82
C GLU A 77 4.05 9.01 -2.10
N ARG A 78 3.63 7.78 -2.45
CA ARG A 78 4.22 6.99 -3.53
C ARG A 78 3.21 6.62 -4.62
N HIS A 79 2.06 7.26 -4.64
CA HIS A 79 0.93 6.94 -5.51
C HIS A 79 1.35 6.82 -6.98
N SER A 80 2.03 7.83 -7.53
CA SER A 80 2.44 7.86 -8.94
C SER A 80 3.38 6.70 -9.33
N LYS A 81 4.29 6.29 -8.43
CA LYS A 81 5.22 5.18 -8.68
C LYS A 81 4.49 3.84 -8.69
N LEU A 82 3.50 3.71 -7.81
CA LEU A 82 2.70 2.51 -7.69
C LEU A 82 1.74 2.38 -8.87
N GLU A 83 1.10 3.46 -9.28
CA GLU A 83 0.27 3.48 -10.49
C GLU A 83 1.04 3.04 -11.73
N GLU A 84 2.30 3.47 -11.90
CA GLU A 84 3.14 3.05 -13.01
C GLU A 84 3.41 1.54 -13.00
N VAL A 85 3.78 0.99 -11.84
CA VAL A 85 4.03 -0.44 -11.68
C VAL A 85 2.75 -1.25 -11.88
N THR A 86 1.63 -0.79 -11.33
CA THR A 86 0.33 -1.44 -11.54
C THR A 86 -0.11 -1.37 -13.00
N ALA A 87 0.07 -0.23 -13.66
CA ALA A 87 -0.24 -0.08 -15.08
C ALA A 87 0.64 -0.99 -15.96
N PHE A 88 1.91 -1.19 -15.59
CA PHE A 88 2.79 -2.16 -16.26
C PHE A 88 2.22 -3.59 -16.18
N PHE A 89 1.72 -4.01 -15.01
CA PHE A 89 1.11 -5.33 -14.85
C PHE A 89 -0.28 -5.45 -15.50
N SER A 90 -1.12 -4.42 -15.41
CA SER A 90 -2.45 -4.42 -16.06
C SER A 90 -2.36 -4.44 -17.59
N ARG A 91 -1.34 -3.80 -18.18
CA ARG A 91 -1.04 -3.88 -19.62
C ARG A 91 -0.39 -5.22 -20.01
N GLY A 92 0.09 -5.98 -19.03
CA GLY A 92 0.81 -7.25 -19.18
C GLY A 92 -0.05 -8.52 -19.03
N SER A 93 -1.38 -8.44 -19.15
CA SER A 93 -2.21 -9.64 -19.42
C SER A 93 -1.78 -10.35 -20.72
N GLU A 94 -1.00 -9.68 -21.58
CA GLU A 94 -0.26 -10.31 -22.65
C GLU A 94 1.18 -9.75 -22.71
N ARG A 95 2.16 -10.66 -22.66
CA ARG A 95 3.61 -10.46 -22.81
C ARG A 95 4.38 -9.91 -21.60
N ILE A 96 4.77 -10.87 -20.77
CA ILE A 96 6.11 -10.90 -20.15
C ILE A 96 7.14 -10.94 -21.30
N ARG A 97 7.64 -9.79 -21.77
CA ARG A 97 8.92 -9.66 -22.49
C ARG A 97 9.18 -8.19 -22.82
N SER A 98 9.80 -7.49 -21.87
CA SER A 98 10.77 -6.38 -22.03
C SER A 98 10.61 -5.41 -20.86
N ILE A 99 11.60 -5.41 -19.97
CA ILE A 99 11.80 -4.35 -18.98
C ILE A 99 12.13 -3.09 -19.79
N PRO A 100 11.30 -2.03 -19.79
CA PRO A 100 11.67 -0.81 -20.46
C PRO A 100 12.73 -0.12 -19.61
N HIS A 101 13.94 -0.03 -20.16
CA HIS A 101 15.11 0.68 -19.62
C HIS A 101 14.91 2.21 -19.53
N LYS A 102 13.66 2.69 -19.40
CA LYS A 102 13.27 4.10 -19.47
C LYS A 102 12.90 4.74 -18.13
N ILE A 103 12.94 4.00 -17.03
CA ILE A 103 12.73 4.53 -15.67
C ILE A 103 14.10 4.88 -15.07
N ARG A 104 14.78 5.86 -15.68
CA ARG A 104 16.06 6.37 -15.17
C ARG A 104 16.30 7.83 -15.50
N ARG A 105 15.24 8.66 -15.41
CA ARG A 105 15.37 10.11 -15.36
C ARG A 105 14.37 10.67 -14.36
#